data_AF-A0A7S3IMG0-F1
#
_entry.id   AF-A0A7S3IMG0-F1
#
_cell.length_a   1.000
_cell.length_b   1.000
_cell.length_c   1.000
_cell.angle_alpha   90.00
_cell.angle_beta   90.00
_cell.angle_gamma   90.00
#
_symmetry.space_group_name_H-M   'P 1'
#
loop_
_entity.id
_entity.type
_entity.pdbx_description
1 polymer ?
#
loop_
_entity_poly.entity_id
_entity_poly.type
_entity_poly.pdbx_seq_one_letter_code
_entity_poly.pdbx_strand_id
1 'polypeptide(L)'
;LPILSFVFPANAMMLFKVLIPIVTFDILENYEEVLCVFISFFGFSSSSSEAASETTWDGPDEAESEDTSTIPDQMQNLGFDSYDPFANLGTLGLMTGLYFVKVVVYLLVLWPVQRIFKMKKSGSWISTLGDSLFFSEIILIFIEGYIEFIVVLFLFDFKPVSPPPSFAQTGTVALVALLALCLMPFVLARIAVADDAEQASPVFQKRWQAVLSGLQTKTRSQKLFYLLFITRRLAFASSAFVLLGEGPKQILIVCFMNLVQLIYQGQTTPLDTPHRNRMEMTNEAFICLTSMHLLCFTDFLPDAGMQVVVGWSLVGTVVMHLLTNIYFLFLALLKTLYLSIRKLKNQWNRFWTNFRLQQD
;
A
#
# COMPACT_ATOMS: atom_id res chain seq x y z
N LEU A 1 1.94 -11.76 6.53
CA LEU A 1 0.54 -12.17 6.85
C LEU A 1 0.25 -13.50 6.13
N PRO A 2 -0.05 -14.61 6.82
CA PRO A 2 -0.52 -15.84 6.16
C PRO A 2 -2.05 -16.00 6.15
N ILE A 3 -2.77 -15.24 6.99
CA ILE A 3 -4.24 -15.41 7.20
C ILE A 3 -5.04 -14.24 6.60
N LEU A 4 -4.51 -13.01 6.62
CA LEU A 4 -5.09 -11.87 5.86
C LEU A 4 -4.62 -11.83 4.40
N SER A 5 -3.48 -12.48 4.07
CA SER A 5 -3.08 -12.73 2.67
C SER A 5 -3.99 -13.70 1.93
N PHE A 6 -4.90 -14.36 2.67
CA PHE A 6 -5.90 -15.25 2.11
C PHE A 6 -7.09 -14.50 1.53
N VAL A 7 -7.39 -13.29 2.04
CA VAL A 7 -8.60 -12.54 1.67
C VAL A 7 -8.32 -11.43 0.67
N PHE A 8 -7.16 -10.76 0.74
CA PHE A 8 -6.71 -9.82 -0.28
C PHE A 8 -5.22 -10.05 -0.59
N PRO A 9 -4.83 -10.27 -1.86
CA PRO A 9 -3.41 -10.30 -2.21
C PRO A 9 -2.80 -8.93 -1.96
N ALA A 10 -1.56 -8.91 -1.47
CA ALA A 10 -0.81 -7.67 -1.24
C ALA A 10 -0.81 -6.74 -2.47
N ASN A 11 -0.90 -7.30 -3.67
CA ASN A 11 -0.95 -6.55 -4.93
C ASN A 11 -2.31 -5.88 -5.17
N ALA A 12 -3.43 -6.42 -4.70
CA ALA A 12 -4.73 -5.76 -4.80
C ALA A 12 -4.84 -4.58 -3.81
N MET A 13 -4.28 -4.75 -2.60
CA MET A 13 -4.14 -3.64 -1.64
C MET A 13 -3.19 -2.56 -2.15
N MET A 14 -2.06 -2.93 -2.77
CA MET A 14 -1.12 -2.00 -3.38
C MET A 14 -1.74 -1.31 -4.60
N LEU A 15 -2.53 -2.05 -5.40
CA LEU A 15 -3.34 -1.51 -6.48
C LEU A 15 -4.34 -0.48 -5.95
N PHE A 16 -5.18 -0.79 -4.95
CA PHE A 16 -6.09 0.22 -4.38
C PHE A 16 -5.33 1.39 -3.74
N LYS A 17 -4.21 1.16 -3.03
CA LYS A 17 -3.42 2.24 -2.40
C LYS A 17 -2.55 3.07 -3.35
N VAL A 18 -2.22 2.59 -4.54
CA VAL A 18 -1.40 3.31 -5.54
C VAL A 18 -2.28 3.86 -6.65
N LEU A 19 -3.25 3.07 -7.10
CA LEU A 19 -4.17 3.42 -8.16
C LEU A 19 -5.23 4.40 -7.66
N ILE A 20 -5.74 4.31 -6.42
CA ILE A 20 -6.69 5.33 -5.91
C ILE A 20 -5.99 6.69 -5.92
N PRO A 21 -4.84 6.94 -5.26
CA PRO A 21 -4.19 8.25 -5.27
C PRO A 21 -3.83 8.76 -6.68
N ILE A 22 -3.41 7.88 -7.60
CA ILE A 22 -3.02 8.27 -8.97
C ILE A 22 -4.24 8.53 -9.86
N VAL A 23 -5.34 7.78 -9.69
CA VAL A 23 -6.62 8.00 -10.39
C VAL A 23 -7.32 9.22 -9.80
N THR A 24 -7.21 9.45 -8.49
CA THR A 24 -7.79 10.61 -7.82
C THR A 24 -7.11 11.93 -8.17
N PHE A 25 -5.87 11.88 -8.70
CA PHE A 25 -5.13 13.08 -9.07
C PHE A 25 -5.67 13.79 -10.32
N ASP A 26 -6.30 13.08 -11.27
CA ASP A 26 -6.81 13.65 -12.55
C ASP A 26 -8.28 13.31 -12.86
N ILE A 27 -8.92 12.34 -12.19
CA ILE A 27 -10.33 11.93 -12.49
C ILE A 27 -11.35 12.53 -11.51
N LEU A 28 -10.93 13.12 -10.39
CA LEU A 28 -11.86 13.58 -9.33
C LEU A 28 -12.54 14.93 -9.58
N GLU A 29 -12.16 15.73 -10.59
CA GLU A 29 -13.07 16.83 -11.01
C GLU A 29 -14.42 16.28 -11.51
N ASN A 30 -14.49 15.00 -11.92
CA ASN A 30 -15.70 14.32 -12.38
C ASN A 30 -15.94 12.95 -11.71
N TYR A 31 -15.42 12.71 -10.51
CA TYR A 31 -15.59 11.40 -9.86
C TYR A 31 -17.04 11.08 -9.53
N GLU A 32 -17.85 12.06 -9.14
CA GLU A 32 -19.28 11.81 -8.96
C GLU A 32 -19.93 11.36 -10.26
N GLU A 33 -19.53 11.91 -11.41
CA GLU A 33 -20.02 11.49 -12.72
C GLU A 33 -19.51 10.12 -13.13
N VAL A 34 -18.20 9.84 -12.99
CA VAL A 34 -17.60 8.55 -13.35
C VAL A 34 -18.09 7.44 -12.41
N LEU A 35 -18.23 7.72 -11.12
CA LEU A 35 -18.81 6.79 -10.15
C LEU A 35 -20.30 6.57 -10.44
N CYS A 36 -21.08 7.60 -10.78
CA CYS A 36 -22.46 7.45 -11.26
C CYS A 36 -22.53 6.63 -12.55
N VAL A 37 -21.63 6.82 -13.52
CA VAL A 37 -21.55 6.03 -14.76
C VAL A 37 -21.17 4.59 -14.45
N PHE A 38 -20.24 4.34 -13.51
CA PHE A 38 -19.84 3.00 -13.12
C PHE A 38 -20.95 2.28 -12.34
N ILE A 39 -21.59 2.96 -11.39
CA ILE A 39 -22.73 2.49 -10.59
C ILE A 39 -23.93 2.19 -11.51
N SER A 40 -24.22 3.06 -12.48
CA SER A 40 -25.26 2.84 -13.49
C SER A 40 -24.91 1.72 -14.48
N PHE A 41 -23.64 1.58 -14.89
CA PHE A 41 -23.16 0.49 -15.75
C PHE A 41 -23.28 -0.89 -15.09
N PHE A 42 -23.04 -0.98 -13.78
CA PHE A 42 -23.22 -2.23 -13.00
C PHE A 42 -24.66 -2.42 -12.48
N GLY A 43 -25.60 -1.54 -12.82
CA GLY A 43 -27.00 -1.66 -12.44
C GLY A 43 -27.27 -1.53 -10.94
N PHE A 44 -26.33 -0.97 -10.18
CA PHE A 44 -26.55 -0.63 -8.78
C PHE A 44 -27.37 0.66 -8.74
N SER A 45 -28.70 0.58 -8.72
CA SER A 45 -29.52 1.77 -8.47
C SER A 45 -29.32 2.21 -7.01
N SER A 46 -28.52 3.25 -6.76
CA SER A 46 -28.53 3.95 -5.48
C SER A 46 -29.83 4.73 -5.36
N SER A 47 -30.88 4.06 -4.87
CA SER A 47 -32.11 4.72 -4.44
C SER A 47 -31.87 5.41 -3.10
N SER A 48 -31.03 6.44 -3.07
CA SER A 48 -30.98 7.39 -1.96
C SER A 48 -31.64 8.67 -2.42
N SER A 49 -32.81 8.90 -1.85
CA SER A 49 -33.63 10.08 -2.01
C SER A 49 -32.89 11.36 -1.61
N GLU A 50 -32.87 12.33 -2.50
CA GLU A 50 -32.79 13.74 -2.10
C GLU A 50 -33.88 14.52 -2.83
N ALA A 51 -35.04 14.54 -2.19
CA ALA A 51 -35.92 15.70 -2.23
C ALA A 51 -35.36 16.71 -1.22
N ALA A 52 -34.31 17.44 -1.60
CA ALA A 52 -33.87 18.61 -0.87
C ALA A 52 -34.61 19.82 -1.48
N SER A 53 -35.59 20.31 -0.74
CA SER A 53 -36.33 21.52 -1.06
C SER A 53 -35.40 22.74 -0.99
N GLU A 54 -35.11 23.28 -2.16
CA GLU A 54 -34.52 24.59 -2.37
C GLU A 54 -35.39 25.65 -1.66
N THR A 55 -35.01 26.03 -0.44
CA THR A 55 -35.65 27.12 0.30
C THR A 55 -34.66 28.27 0.34
N THR A 56 -34.75 29.12 -0.68
CA THR A 56 -33.97 30.35 -0.84
C THR A 56 -34.34 31.31 0.29
N TRP A 57 -33.46 31.44 1.27
CA TRP A 57 -33.55 32.42 2.36
C TRP A 57 -32.55 33.54 2.04
N ASP A 58 -33.05 34.66 1.49
CA ASP A 58 -32.29 35.91 1.30
C ASP A 58 -32.19 36.65 2.64
N GLY A 59 -31.26 36.21 3.49
CA GLY A 59 -30.90 36.87 4.74
C GLY A 59 -29.82 37.96 4.53
N PRO A 60 -29.79 39.02 5.35
CA PRO A 60 -28.95 40.18 5.12
C PRO A 60 -27.48 39.91 5.47
N ASP A 61 -26.60 40.09 4.48
CA ASP A 61 -25.16 40.37 4.56
C ASP A 61 -24.46 39.95 5.87
N GLU A 62 -24.40 38.64 6.12
CA GLU A 62 -23.44 38.09 7.06
C GLU A 62 -22.05 38.33 6.46
N ALA A 63 -21.29 39.23 7.09
CA ALA A 63 -19.90 39.51 6.77
C ALA A 63 -19.18 38.19 6.49
N GLU A 64 -18.78 38.00 5.23
CA GLU A 64 -17.97 36.88 4.77
C GLU A 64 -16.85 36.69 5.79
N SER A 65 -16.99 35.65 6.61
CA SER A 65 -15.91 35.21 7.49
C SER A 65 -14.90 34.55 6.58
N GLU A 66 -14.14 35.41 5.89
CA GLU A 66 -12.92 35.06 5.19
C GLU A 66 -12.10 34.16 6.12
N ASP A 67 -11.60 33.08 5.53
CA ASP A 67 -10.55 32.23 6.07
C ASP A 67 -11.02 31.07 6.96
N THR A 68 -12.10 30.38 6.56
CA THR A 68 -12.08 28.92 6.74
C THR A 68 -10.94 28.38 5.89
N SER A 69 -9.95 27.84 6.59
CA SER A 69 -8.73 27.27 6.09
C SER A 69 -8.99 26.04 5.19
N THR A 70 -9.54 26.25 4.00
CA THR A 70 -9.80 25.18 3.05
C THR A 70 -8.46 24.54 2.68
N ILE A 71 -8.45 23.22 2.76
CA ILE A 71 -7.35 22.39 2.25
C ILE A 71 -7.34 22.61 0.73
N PRO A 72 -6.16 22.77 0.09
CA PRO A 72 -6.12 22.85 -1.36
C PRO A 72 -6.96 21.72 -1.96
N ASP A 73 -7.83 22.02 -2.92
CA ASP A 73 -8.79 21.04 -3.46
C ASP A 73 -8.11 19.74 -3.89
N GLN A 74 -6.89 19.85 -4.43
CA GLN A 74 -6.04 18.72 -4.78
C GLN A 74 -5.75 17.77 -3.60
N MET A 75 -5.56 18.29 -2.39
CA MET A 75 -5.31 17.49 -1.19
C MET A 75 -6.59 16.93 -0.58
N GLN A 76 -7.69 17.68 -0.64
CA GLN A 76 -9.00 17.15 -0.28
C GLN A 76 -9.39 15.99 -1.20
N ASN A 77 -9.12 16.11 -2.50
CA ASN A 77 -9.28 15.06 -3.51
C ASN A 77 -8.40 13.83 -3.23
N LEU A 78 -7.26 13.98 -2.54
CA LEU A 78 -6.46 12.85 -2.09
C LEU A 78 -7.04 12.14 -0.85
N GLY A 79 -8.17 12.60 -0.33
CA GLY A 79 -8.82 12.08 0.88
C GLY A 79 -8.26 12.67 2.18
N PHE A 80 -7.60 13.83 2.11
CA PHE A 80 -7.16 14.55 3.30
C PHE A 80 -8.17 15.64 3.64
N ASP A 81 -9.08 15.32 4.56
CA ASP A 81 -10.16 16.24 4.98
C ASP A 81 -9.74 17.17 6.11
N SER A 82 -8.56 16.97 6.70
CA SER A 82 -8.05 17.76 7.82
C SER A 82 -6.53 17.93 7.76
N TYR A 83 -6.03 19.04 8.29
CA TYR A 83 -4.61 19.22 8.59
C TYR A 83 -4.18 18.48 9.86
N ASP A 84 -5.12 17.88 10.61
CA ASP A 84 -4.82 17.07 11.78
C ASP A 84 -4.08 15.78 11.38
N PRO A 85 -2.82 15.62 11.80
CA PRO A 85 -2.06 14.39 11.56
C PRO A 85 -2.78 13.11 11.99
N PHE A 86 -3.55 13.14 13.08
CA PHE A 86 -4.19 11.95 13.61
C PHE A 86 -5.37 11.49 12.77
N ALA A 87 -6.13 12.44 12.20
CA ALA A 87 -7.22 12.13 11.27
C ALA A 87 -6.70 11.44 10.01
N ASN A 88 -5.54 11.88 9.52
CA ASN A 88 -4.92 11.39 8.28
C ASN A 88 -4.19 10.04 8.43
N LEU A 89 -3.96 9.57 9.66
CA LEU A 89 -3.31 8.29 9.95
C LEU A 89 -4.31 7.14 10.15
N GLY A 90 -5.57 7.28 9.73
CA GLY A 90 -6.64 6.31 10.00
C GLY A 90 -6.31 4.87 9.56
N THR A 91 -5.75 4.70 8.36
CA THR A 91 -5.30 3.39 7.83
C THR A 91 -4.16 2.79 8.63
N LEU A 92 -3.14 3.60 8.99
CA LEU A 92 -2.07 3.17 9.87
C LEU A 92 -2.58 2.81 11.27
N GLY A 93 -3.54 3.57 11.79
CA GLY A 93 -4.22 3.32 13.06
C GLY A 93 -4.91 1.96 13.06
N LEU A 94 -5.65 1.64 11.99
CA LEU A 94 -6.29 0.33 11.81
C LEU A 94 -5.25 -0.82 11.77
N MET A 95 -4.18 -0.67 10.98
CA MET A 95 -3.11 -1.67 10.89
C MET A 95 -2.40 -1.88 12.23
N THR A 96 -2.14 -0.80 12.96
CA THR A 96 -1.55 -0.80 14.29
C THR A 96 -2.48 -1.45 15.33
N GLY A 97 -3.79 -1.16 15.26
CA GLY A 97 -4.80 -1.79 16.10
C GLY A 97 -4.87 -3.31 15.88
N LEU A 98 -4.91 -3.75 14.62
CA LEU A 98 -4.85 -5.18 14.27
C LEU A 98 -3.57 -5.85 14.77
N TYR A 99 -2.43 -5.16 14.72
CA TYR A 99 -1.18 -5.63 15.30
C TYR A 99 -1.29 -5.84 16.81
N PHE A 100 -1.83 -4.86 17.56
CA PHE A 100 -2.01 -5.01 19.00
C PHE A 100 -2.96 -6.15 19.35
N VAL A 101 -4.04 -6.36 18.59
CA VAL A 101 -4.93 -7.52 18.76
C VAL A 101 -4.15 -8.83 18.64
N LYS A 102 -3.26 -8.96 17.65
CA LYS A 102 -2.41 -10.16 17.52
C LYS A 102 -1.44 -10.32 18.68
N VAL A 103 -0.82 -9.24 19.15
CA VAL A 103 0.06 -9.26 20.33
C VAL A 103 -0.71 -9.75 21.55
N VAL A 104 -1.93 -9.26 21.76
CA VAL A 104 -2.81 -9.71 22.84
C VAL A 104 -3.17 -11.19 22.70
N VAL A 105 -3.58 -11.65 21.52
CA VAL A 105 -3.88 -13.08 21.27
C VAL A 105 -2.65 -13.95 21.51
N TYR A 106 -1.48 -13.50 21.05
CA TYR A 106 -0.22 -14.21 21.27
C TYR A 106 0.11 -14.32 22.77
N LEU A 107 0.02 -13.22 23.52
CA LEU A 107 0.37 -13.16 24.94
C LEU A 107 -0.66 -13.85 25.85
N LEU A 108 -1.96 -13.73 25.56
CA LEU A 108 -3.03 -14.26 26.41
C LEU A 108 -3.43 -15.70 26.06
N VAL A 109 -3.32 -16.11 24.79
CA VAL A 109 -3.76 -17.42 24.33
C VAL A 109 -2.57 -18.32 24.01
N LEU A 110 -1.72 -17.91 23.07
CA LEU A 110 -0.69 -18.80 22.53
C LEU A 110 0.44 -19.07 23.53
N TRP A 111 0.88 -18.05 24.27
CA TRP A 111 1.97 -18.17 25.24
C TRP A 111 1.60 -19.04 26.46
N PRO A 112 0.42 -18.90 27.11
CA PRO A 112 0.02 -19.80 28.18
C PRO A 112 -0.21 -21.23 27.68
N VAL A 113 -0.82 -21.42 26.50
CA VAL A 113 -1.01 -22.75 25.90
C VAL A 113 0.34 -23.44 25.68
N GLN A 114 1.35 -22.72 25.18
CA GLN A 114 2.71 -23.26 25.04
C GLN A 114 3.29 -23.72 26.39
N ARG A 115 3.06 -22.93 27.45
CA ARG A 115 3.58 -23.22 28.79
C ARG A 115 2.86 -24.39 29.46
N ILE A 116 1.53 -24.49 29.32
CA ILE A 116 0.70 -25.52 29.94
C ILE A 116 0.93 -26.88 29.28
N PHE A 117 0.85 -26.95 27.95
CA PHE A 117 0.87 -28.24 27.24
C PHE A 117 2.28 -28.82 27.04
N LYS A 118 3.34 -28.11 27.44
CA LYS A 118 4.76 -28.51 27.29
C LYS A 118 5.06 -29.17 25.93
N MET A 119 4.41 -28.68 24.86
CA MET A 119 4.51 -29.31 23.55
C MET A 119 5.90 -29.05 22.97
N LYS A 120 6.86 -29.95 23.25
CA LYS A 120 8.26 -29.85 22.81
C LYS A 120 8.38 -29.57 21.30
N LYS A 121 7.49 -30.17 20.48
CA LYS A 121 7.50 -30.01 19.02
C LYS A 121 6.75 -28.77 18.52
N SER A 122 5.69 -28.33 19.22
CA SER A 122 4.92 -27.13 18.85
C SER A 122 5.60 -25.82 19.30
N GLY A 123 6.42 -25.89 20.35
CA GLY A 123 7.11 -24.72 20.92
C GLY A 123 7.99 -23.97 19.93
N SER A 124 8.58 -24.67 18.94
CA SER A 124 9.39 -24.04 17.89
C SER A 124 8.57 -23.15 16.95
N TRP A 125 7.31 -23.50 16.67
CA TRP A 125 6.46 -22.69 15.79
C TRP A 125 5.97 -21.44 16.52
N ILE A 126 5.54 -21.58 17.77
CA ILE A 126 5.06 -20.46 18.59
C ILE A 126 6.19 -19.47 18.86
N SER A 127 7.41 -19.93 19.16
CA SER A 127 8.56 -19.02 19.33
C SER A 127 8.90 -18.28 18.04
N THR A 128 8.82 -18.95 16.88
CA THR A 128 9.05 -18.32 15.57
C THR A 128 7.97 -17.28 15.26
N LEU A 129 6.71 -17.57 15.65
CA LEU A 129 5.61 -16.61 15.52
C LEU A 129 5.86 -15.37 16.37
N GLY A 130 6.33 -15.54 17.61
CA GLY A 130 6.70 -14.43 18.49
C GLY A 130 7.81 -13.57 17.90
N ASP A 131 8.90 -14.19 17.44
CA ASP A 131 10.01 -13.48 16.79
C ASP A 131 9.54 -12.72 15.53
N SER A 132 8.68 -13.34 14.72
CA SER A 132 8.11 -12.68 13.55
C SER A 132 7.17 -11.54 13.92
N LEU A 133 6.36 -11.68 14.97
CA LEU A 133 5.37 -10.68 15.35
C LEU A 133 6.04 -9.37 15.76
N PHE A 134 7.02 -9.44 16.67
CA PHE A 134 7.64 -8.24 17.25
C PHE A 134 8.62 -7.53 16.31
N PHE A 135 9.28 -8.23 15.39
CA PHE A 135 10.24 -7.59 14.50
C PHE A 135 9.69 -7.38 13.09
N SER A 136 9.11 -8.43 12.48
CA SER A 136 8.64 -8.35 11.10
C SER A 136 7.47 -7.42 10.93
N GLU A 137 6.46 -7.52 11.80
CA GLU A 137 5.22 -6.76 11.61
C GLU A 137 5.43 -5.29 11.92
N ILE A 138 6.23 -4.95 12.94
CA ILE A 138 6.59 -3.56 13.23
C ILE A 138 7.28 -2.92 12.02
N ILE A 139 8.31 -3.56 11.48
CA ILE A 139 9.01 -3.01 10.31
C ILE A 139 8.06 -2.88 9.11
N LEU A 140 7.18 -3.85 8.90
CA LEU A 140 6.19 -3.78 7.82
C LEU A 140 5.23 -2.59 8.00
N ILE A 141 4.74 -2.34 9.22
CA ILE A 141 3.90 -1.19 9.54
C ILE A 141 4.64 0.12 9.23
N PHE A 142 5.93 0.23 9.59
CA PHE A 142 6.72 1.41 9.25
C PHE A 142 6.94 1.58 7.74
N ILE A 143 7.17 0.49 7.00
CA ILE A 143 7.32 0.54 5.53
C ILE A 143 5.99 0.93 4.88
N GLU A 144 4.87 0.37 5.33
CA GLU A 144 3.54 0.69 4.79
C GLU A 144 3.12 2.12 5.14
N GLY A 145 3.27 2.55 6.39
CA GLY A 145 2.95 3.89 6.88
C GLY A 145 3.91 4.99 6.42
N TYR A 146 5.03 4.64 5.78
CA TYR A 146 6.06 5.60 5.38
C TYR A 146 5.52 6.75 4.52
N ILE A 147 4.66 6.47 3.53
CA ILE A 147 4.07 7.53 2.69
C ILE A 147 3.14 8.41 3.54
N GLU A 148 2.28 7.80 4.35
CA GLU A 148 1.34 8.54 5.20
C GLU A 148 2.09 9.47 6.16
N PHE A 149 3.20 9.02 6.75
CA PHE A 149 4.08 9.87 7.55
C PHE A 149 4.69 11.02 6.77
N ILE A 150 5.16 10.79 5.53
CA ILE A 150 5.69 11.84 4.68
C ILE A 150 4.61 12.88 4.37
N VAL A 151 3.44 12.43 3.94
CA VAL A 151 2.34 13.32 3.54
C VAL A 151 1.85 14.13 4.73
N VAL A 152 1.70 13.49 5.90
CA VAL A 152 1.35 14.17 7.15
C VAL A 152 2.39 15.21 7.56
N LEU A 153 3.69 14.91 7.42
CA LEU A 153 4.75 15.88 7.70
C LEU A 153 4.66 17.10 6.79
N PHE A 154 4.48 16.89 5.49
CA PHE A 154 4.35 17.99 4.55
C PHE A 154 3.08 18.79 4.82
N LEU A 155 1.92 18.14 4.98
CA LEU A 155 0.65 18.80 5.33
C LEU A 155 0.79 19.70 6.56
N PHE A 156 1.48 19.19 7.58
CA PHE A 156 1.70 19.92 8.82
C PHE A 156 2.58 21.17 8.62
N ASP A 157 3.59 21.09 7.74
CA ASP A 157 4.48 22.22 7.41
C ASP A 157 3.77 23.31 6.59
N PHE A 158 2.86 22.92 5.69
CA PHE A 158 2.16 23.85 4.80
C PHE A 158 1.11 24.73 5.48
N LYS A 159 0.35 24.20 6.46
CA LYS A 159 -0.65 25.00 7.19
C LYS A 159 -0.78 24.51 8.63
N PRO A 160 -0.12 25.17 9.60
CA PRO A 160 -0.30 24.81 10.99
C PRO A 160 -1.75 25.04 11.41
N VAL A 161 -2.38 24.03 12.01
CA VAL A 161 -3.75 24.10 12.53
C VAL A 161 -3.86 25.21 13.58
N SER A 162 -4.97 25.96 13.58
CA SER A 162 -5.32 26.90 14.64
C SER A 162 -6.61 26.44 15.35
N PRO A 163 -6.61 26.24 16.68
CA PRO A 163 -5.45 26.33 17.57
C PRO A 163 -4.45 25.20 17.27
N PRO A 164 -3.14 25.44 17.45
CA PRO A 164 -2.15 24.40 17.26
C PRO A 164 -2.48 23.21 18.17
N PRO A 165 -2.30 21.96 17.71
CA PRO A 165 -2.31 20.82 18.61
C PRO A 165 -1.34 21.11 19.75
N SER A 166 -1.55 20.47 20.90
CA SER A 166 -0.61 20.65 22.00
C SER A 166 0.82 20.44 21.48
N PHE A 167 1.74 21.34 21.83
CA PHE A 167 3.12 21.31 21.32
C PHE A 167 3.75 19.91 21.46
N ALA A 168 3.37 19.19 22.52
CA ALA A 168 3.75 17.81 22.75
C ALA A 168 3.26 16.83 21.65
N GLN A 169 2.01 16.92 21.20
CA GLN A 169 1.45 16.06 20.16
C GLN A 169 2.13 16.31 18.80
N THR A 170 2.21 17.57 18.39
CA THR A 170 2.87 17.99 17.15
C THR A 170 4.34 17.57 17.13
N GLY A 171 5.08 17.89 18.20
CA GLY A 171 6.49 17.56 18.31
C GLY A 171 6.72 16.04 18.27
N THR A 172 5.81 15.25 18.85
CA THR A 172 5.89 13.78 18.80
C THR A 172 5.69 13.24 17.39
N VAL A 173 4.65 13.70 16.67
CA VAL A 173 4.38 13.26 15.30
C VAL A 173 5.53 13.65 14.38
N ALA A 174 5.99 14.90 14.46
CA ALA A 174 7.10 15.39 13.64
C ALA A 174 8.39 14.58 13.90
N LEU A 175 8.70 14.29 15.17
CA LEU A 175 9.86 13.48 15.54
C LEU A 175 9.73 12.05 15.02
N VAL A 176 8.58 11.40 15.20
CA VAL A 176 8.34 10.02 14.73
C VAL A 176 8.47 9.94 13.21
N ALA A 177 7.86 10.89 12.50
CA ALA A 177 7.90 10.90 11.06
C ALA A 177 9.29 11.26 10.53
N LEU A 178 10.03 12.18 11.16
CA LEU A 178 11.43 12.47 10.84
C LEU A 178 12.31 11.24 11.07
N LEU A 179 12.13 10.53 12.19
CA LEU A 179 12.82 9.28 12.46
C LEU A 179 12.48 8.25 11.39
N ALA A 180 11.22 8.08 11.01
CA ALA A 180 10.83 7.18 9.94
C ALA A 180 11.48 7.57 8.59
N LEU A 181 11.47 8.86 8.26
CA LEU A 181 12.01 9.45 7.03
C LEU A 181 13.50 9.19 6.88
N CYS A 182 14.28 9.42 7.94
CA CYS A 182 15.74 9.36 7.89
C CYS A 182 16.28 7.97 8.25
N LEU A 183 15.73 7.32 9.29
CA LEU A 183 16.24 6.05 9.79
C LEU A 183 15.98 4.92 8.80
N MET A 184 14.81 4.89 8.15
CA MET A 184 14.44 3.74 7.34
C MET A 184 15.27 3.60 6.06
N PRO A 185 15.51 4.64 5.24
CA PRO A 185 16.43 4.56 4.11
C PRO A 185 17.84 4.15 4.55
N PHE A 186 18.30 4.66 5.70
CA PHE A 186 19.62 4.30 6.25
C PHE A 186 19.70 2.82 6.65
N VAL A 187 18.69 2.30 7.35
CA VAL A 187 18.60 0.89 7.72
C VAL A 187 18.56 0.00 6.47
N LEU A 188 17.75 0.35 5.48
CA LEU A 188 17.66 -0.41 4.22
C LEU A 188 18.96 -0.35 3.42
N ALA A 189 19.63 0.81 3.37
CA ALA A 189 20.94 0.93 2.75
C ALA A 189 21.99 0.06 3.46
N ARG A 190 22.00 0.04 4.81
CA ARG A 190 22.90 -0.83 5.57
C ARG A 190 22.64 -2.32 5.34
N ILE A 191 21.38 -2.72 5.20
CA ILE A 191 20.99 -4.10 4.83
C ILE A 191 21.46 -4.42 3.41
N ALA A 192 21.29 -3.48 2.48
CA ALA A 192 21.67 -3.68 1.07
C ALA A 192 23.19 -3.80 0.88
N VAL A 193 23.97 -3.09 1.69
CA VAL A 193 25.44 -3.09 1.67
C VAL A 193 26.03 -4.26 2.49
N ALA A 194 25.24 -4.96 3.31
CA ALA A 194 25.72 -6.08 4.12
C ALA A 194 26.30 -7.21 3.24
N ASP A 195 27.49 -7.69 3.61
CA ASP A 195 28.19 -8.77 2.91
C ASP A 195 27.45 -10.10 3.06
N ASP A 196 27.65 -11.00 2.09
CA ASP A 196 26.95 -12.29 2.05
C ASP A 196 27.23 -13.16 3.29
N ALA A 197 28.43 -13.04 3.87
CA ALA A 197 28.79 -13.71 5.13
C ALA A 197 27.97 -13.18 6.33
N GLU A 198 27.75 -11.86 6.40
CA GLU A 198 26.90 -11.25 7.43
C GLU A 198 25.44 -11.67 7.22
N GLN A 199 24.97 -11.66 5.97
CA GLN A 199 23.59 -12.04 5.62
C GLN A 199 23.29 -13.52 5.86
N ALA A 200 24.30 -14.39 5.76
CA ALA A 200 24.19 -15.81 6.08
C ALA A 200 24.16 -16.08 7.59
N SER A 201 24.53 -15.10 8.42
CA SER A 201 24.54 -15.29 9.88
C SER A 201 23.11 -15.51 10.42
N PRO A 202 22.92 -16.42 11.38
CA PRO A 202 21.60 -16.71 11.94
C PRO A 202 21.00 -15.50 12.66
N VAL A 203 21.85 -14.62 13.22
CA VAL A 203 21.43 -13.37 13.87
C VAL A 203 20.85 -12.40 12.84
N PHE A 204 21.50 -12.26 11.68
CA PHE A 204 21.01 -11.39 10.61
C PHE A 204 19.71 -11.92 10.01
N GLN A 205 19.66 -13.22 9.68
CA GLN A 205 18.44 -13.87 9.19
C GLN A 205 17.29 -13.66 10.18
N LYS A 206 17.49 -13.95 11.47
CA LYS A 206 16.44 -13.77 12.48
C LYS A 206 15.89 -12.33 12.54
N ARG A 207 16.73 -11.31 12.36
CA ARG A 207 16.33 -9.89 12.45
C ARG A 207 15.72 -9.34 11.16
N TRP A 208 16.30 -9.69 10.01
CA TRP A 208 16.02 -9.02 8.74
C TRP A 208 15.37 -9.91 7.69
N GLN A 209 15.20 -11.22 7.95
CA GLN A 209 14.53 -12.14 7.02
C GLN A 209 13.12 -11.67 6.67
N ALA A 210 12.43 -11.02 7.60
CA ALA A 210 11.17 -10.34 7.37
C ALA A 210 11.21 -9.37 6.18
N VAL A 211 12.16 -8.44 6.22
CA VAL A 211 12.36 -7.41 5.19
C VAL A 211 12.84 -8.05 3.90
N LEU A 212 13.74 -9.03 3.97
CA LEU A 212 14.27 -9.72 2.80
C LEU A 212 13.35 -10.83 2.28
N SER A 213 12.19 -11.05 2.91
CA SER A 213 11.32 -12.17 2.56
C SER A 213 10.72 -11.95 1.17
N GLY A 214 11.01 -12.88 0.26
CA GLY A 214 10.57 -12.79 -1.12
C GLY A 214 11.51 -12.01 -2.05
N LEU A 215 12.66 -11.55 -1.55
CA LEU A 215 13.71 -10.93 -2.35
C LEU A 215 14.83 -11.94 -2.65
N GLN A 216 15.38 -11.90 -3.86
CA GLN A 216 16.64 -12.55 -4.19
C GLN A 216 17.80 -11.71 -3.66
N THR A 217 18.71 -12.33 -2.91
CA THR A 217 19.89 -11.65 -2.34
C THR A 217 21.18 -11.96 -3.09
N LYS A 218 21.09 -12.47 -4.33
CA LYS A 218 22.27 -12.96 -5.08
C LYS A 218 23.17 -11.84 -5.60
N THR A 219 22.57 -10.71 -5.99
CA THR A 219 23.31 -9.56 -6.55
C THR A 219 23.02 -8.30 -5.75
N ARG A 220 24.00 -7.38 -5.73
CA ARG A 220 23.83 -6.08 -5.04
C ARG A 220 22.65 -5.30 -5.60
N SER A 221 22.44 -5.34 -6.92
CA SER A 221 21.31 -4.68 -7.55
C SER A 221 19.97 -5.19 -7.02
N GLN A 222 19.80 -6.50 -6.85
CA GLN A 222 18.56 -7.04 -6.27
C GLN A 222 18.33 -6.58 -4.83
N LYS A 223 19.40 -6.45 -4.02
CA LYS A 223 19.34 -5.94 -2.64
C LYS A 223 18.90 -4.47 -2.56
N LEU A 224 19.13 -3.68 -3.61
CA LEU A 224 18.72 -2.27 -3.68
C LEU A 224 17.22 -2.07 -3.92
N PHE A 225 16.44 -3.13 -4.15
CA PHE A 225 15.01 -3.05 -4.45
C PHE A 225 14.23 -2.20 -3.43
N TYR A 226 14.38 -2.47 -2.14
CA TYR A 226 13.67 -1.72 -1.09
C TYR A 226 14.16 -0.29 -0.97
N LEU A 227 15.44 -0.02 -1.22
CA LEU A 227 15.95 1.34 -1.21
C LEU A 227 15.32 2.16 -2.34
N LEU A 228 15.30 1.62 -3.58
CA LEU A 228 14.65 2.25 -4.72
C LEU A 228 13.16 2.48 -4.50
N PHE A 229 12.47 1.51 -3.90
CA PHE A 229 11.07 1.64 -3.52
C PHE A 229 10.82 2.84 -2.59
N ILE A 230 11.68 3.04 -1.59
CA ILE A 230 11.56 4.15 -0.64
C ILE A 230 11.96 5.48 -1.26
N THR A 231 13.03 5.51 -2.04
CA THR A 231 13.45 6.71 -2.79
C THR A 231 12.36 7.15 -3.77
N ARG A 232 11.69 6.22 -4.47
CA ARG A 232 10.55 6.52 -5.34
C ARG A 232 9.42 7.20 -4.55
N ARG A 233 9.07 6.67 -3.38
CA ARG A 233 8.01 7.23 -2.53
C ARG A 233 8.34 8.64 -2.05
N LEU A 234 9.59 8.85 -1.62
CA LEU A 234 10.07 10.16 -1.24
C LEU A 234 9.99 11.14 -2.41
N ALA A 235 10.52 10.76 -3.57
CA ALA A 235 10.50 11.60 -4.76
C ALA A 235 9.07 11.93 -5.22
N PHE A 236 8.13 10.98 -5.14
CA PHE A 236 6.72 11.19 -5.47
C PHE A 236 6.09 12.22 -4.53
N ALA A 237 6.19 11.99 -3.22
CA ALA A 237 5.63 12.92 -2.24
C ALA A 237 6.27 14.30 -2.35
N SER A 238 7.60 14.38 -2.43
CA SER A 238 8.31 15.64 -2.64
C SER A 238 7.87 16.35 -3.92
N SER A 239 7.64 15.63 -5.02
CA SER A 239 7.15 16.26 -6.26
C SER A 239 5.76 16.87 -6.10
N ALA A 240 4.86 16.24 -5.36
CA ALA A 240 3.51 16.73 -5.13
C ALA A 240 3.48 18.04 -4.35
N PHE A 241 4.41 18.21 -3.39
CA PHE A 241 4.47 19.40 -2.55
C PHE A 241 5.38 20.51 -3.10
N VAL A 242 6.50 20.16 -3.73
CA VAL A 242 7.46 21.15 -4.25
C VAL A 242 6.96 21.78 -5.55
N LEU A 243 6.18 21.05 -6.35
CA LEU A 243 5.69 21.50 -7.67
C LEU A 243 4.19 21.84 -7.63
N LEU A 244 3.69 22.32 -6.50
CA LEU A 244 2.32 22.82 -6.40
C LEU A 244 2.09 23.91 -7.47
N GLY A 245 1.04 23.73 -8.28
CA GLY A 245 0.70 24.60 -9.40
C GLY A 245 1.43 24.31 -10.72
N GLU A 246 2.35 23.34 -10.74
CA GLU A 246 3.16 22.98 -11.91
C GLU A 246 2.84 21.55 -12.38
N GLY A 247 1.54 21.28 -12.61
CA GLY A 247 1.00 19.95 -12.93
C GLY A 247 1.75 19.19 -14.04
N PRO A 248 2.05 19.80 -15.20
CA PRO A 248 2.78 19.13 -16.26
C PRO A 248 4.18 18.66 -15.85
N LYS A 249 4.90 19.45 -15.02
CA LYS A 249 6.22 19.07 -14.50
C LYS A 249 6.10 17.91 -13.51
N GLN A 250 5.07 17.91 -12.67
CA GLN A 250 4.79 16.83 -11.74
C GLN A 250 4.53 15.51 -12.49
N ILE A 251 3.64 15.52 -13.49
CA ILE A 251 3.31 14.32 -14.29
C ILE A 251 4.55 13.80 -15.02
N LEU A 252 5.39 14.69 -15.56
CA LEU A 252 6.62 14.30 -16.25
C LEU A 252 7.61 13.60 -15.30
N ILE A 253 7.79 14.10 -14.08
CA ILE A 253 8.63 13.46 -13.06
C ILE A 253 8.09 12.07 -12.71
N VAL A 254 6.78 11.95 -12.51
CA VAL A 254 6.14 10.65 -12.23
C VAL A 254 6.36 9.67 -13.39
N CYS A 255 6.23 10.11 -14.64
CA CYS A 255 6.52 9.30 -15.83
C CYS A 255 7.97 8.81 -15.84
N PHE A 256 8.94 9.70 -15.62
CA PHE A 256 10.36 9.33 -15.59
C PHE A 256 10.67 8.36 -14.45
N MET A 257 10.11 8.57 -13.27
CA MET A 257 10.29 7.66 -12.14
C MET A 257 9.73 6.27 -12.42
N ASN A 258 8.54 6.18 -13.00
CA ASN A 258 7.91 4.90 -13.37
C ASN A 258 8.70 4.19 -14.47
N LEU A 259 9.26 4.92 -15.43
CA LEU A 259 10.12 4.37 -16.47
C LEU A 259 11.44 3.80 -15.89
N VAL A 260 12.10 4.55 -14.99
CA VAL A 260 13.32 4.07 -14.31
C VAL A 260 13.04 2.79 -13.53
N GLN A 261 11.91 2.73 -12.82
CA GLN A 261 11.50 1.54 -12.08
C GLN A 261 11.24 0.34 -13.01
N LEU A 262 10.54 0.56 -14.13
CA LEU A 262 10.27 -0.47 -15.12
C LEU A 262 11.57 -1.04 -15.72
N ILE A 263 12.53 -0.16 -16.08
CA ILE A 263 13.84 -0.57 -16.59
C ILE A 263 14.61 -1.37 -15.54
N TYR A 264 14.67 -0.85 -14.31
CA TYR A 264 15.37 -1.51 -13.20
C TYR A 264 14.79 -2.91 -12.93
N GLN A 265 13.47 -3.05 -12.91
CA GLN A 265 12.80 -4.32 -12.68
C GLN A 265 13.03 -5.29 -13.84
N GLY A 266 13.01 -4.78 -15.07
CA GLY A 266 13.41 -5.43 -16.31
C GLY A 266 14.75 -6.15 -16.21
N GLN A 267 15.74 -5.47 -15.65
CA GLN A 267 17.12 -5.92 -15.61
C GLN A 267 17.45 -6.81 -14.40
N THR A 268 16.86 -6.54 -13.24
CA THR A 268 17.31 -7.15 -11.97
C THR A 268 16.48 -8.35 -11.51
N THR A 269 15.20 -8.44 -11.90
CA THR A 269 14.27 -9.50 -11.45
C THR A 269 14.38 -9.79 -9.93
N PRO A 270 14.11 -8.80 -9.07
CA PRO A 270 14.51 -8.81 -7.67
C PRO A 270 13.78 -9.85 -6.82
N LEU A 271 12.63 -10.37 -7.25
CA LEU A 271 11.79 -11.26 -6.44
C LEU A 271 12.20 -12.72 -6.54
N ASP A 272 11.98 -13.47 -5.47
CA ASP A 272 12.38 -14.88 -5.29
C ASP A 272 11.86 -15.83 -6.39
N THR A 273 10.69 -15.54 -6.95
CA THR A 273 10.03 -16.38 -7.94
C THR A 273 9.83 -15.63 -9.27
N PRO A 274 10.05 -16.30 -10.42
CA PRO A 274 9.82 -15.71 -11.74
C PRO A 274 8.39 -15.20 -11.93
N HIS A 275 7.41 -15.87 -11.31
CA HIS A 275 6.01 -15.48 -11.40
C HIS A 275 5.74 -14.13 -10.74
N ARG A 276 6.28 -13.90 -9.53
CA ARG A 276 6.15 -12.62 -8.83
C ARG A 276 6.85 -11.51 -9.61
N ASN A 277 8.03 -11.78 -10.17
CA ASN A 277 8.72 -10.80 -11.03
C ASN A 277 7.89 -10.42 -12.26
N ARG A 278 7.26 -11.39 -12.94
CA ARG A 278 6.40 -11.12 -14.10
C ARG A 278 5.19 -10.26 -13.72
N MET A 279 4.52 -10.63 -12.63
CA MET A 279 3.36 -9.88 -12.14
C MET A 279 3.72 -8.44 -11.78
N GLU A 280 4.83 -8.24 -11.07
CA GLU A 280 5.28 -6.90 -10.69
C GLU A 280 5.75 -6.09 -11.91
N MET A 281 6.43 -6.72 -12.88
CA MET A 281 6.74 -6.09 -14.16
C MET A 281 5.48 -5.64 -14.91
N THR A 282 4.45 -6.49 -14.95
CA THR A 282 3.18 -6.15 -15.57
C THR A 282 2.52 -4.98 -14.84
N ASN A 283 2.58 -4.94 -13.50
CA ASN A 283 2.08 -3.81 -12.72
C ASN A 283 2.80 -2.51 -13.06
N GLU A 284 4.14 -2.49 -13.06
CA GLU A 284 4.91 -1.29 -13.41
C GLU A 284 4.70 -0.87 -14.87
N ALA A 285 4.51 -1.83 -15.79
CA ALA A 285 4.19 -1.52 -17.18
C ALA A 285 2.82 -0.82 -17.30
N PHE A 286 1.80 -1.29 -16.58
CA PHE A 286 0.49 -0.63 -16.54
C PHE A 286 0.58 0.76 -15.89
N ILE A 287 1.29 0.91 -14.77
CA ILE A 287 1.49 2.21 -14.11
C ILE A 287 2.23 3.19 -15.04
N CYS A 288 3.23 2.72 -15.79
CA CYS A 288 3.93 3.54 -16.77
C CYS A 288 2.99 3.95 -17.91
N LEU A 289 2.17 3.01 -18.40
CA LEU A 289 1.20 3.27 -19.47
C LEU A 289 0.11 4.26 -19.03
N THR A 290 -0.43 4.13 -17.82
CA THR A 290 -1.41 5.10 -17.29
C THR A 290 -0.77 6.47 -17.12
N SER A 291 0.46 6.55 -16.62
CA SER A 291 1.20 7.83 -16.49
C SER A 291 1.36 8.54 -17.84
N MET A 292 1.58 7.79 -18.93
CA MET A 292 1.65 8.36 -20.27
C MET A 292 0.31 8.92 -20.76
N HIS A 293 -0.82 8.36 -20.34
CA HIS A 293 -2.14 8.95 -20.62
C HIS A 293 -2.33 10.26 -19.86
N LEU A 294 -1.79 10.39 -18.65
CA LEU A 294 -1.91 11.63 -17.86
C LEU A 294 -1.26 12.84 -18.56
N LEU A 295 -0.18 12.62 -19.33
CA LEU A 295 0.42 13.67 -20.15
C LEU A 295 -0.57 14.27 -21.16
N CYS A 296 -1.55 13.50 -21.63
CA CYS A 296 -2.57 13.98 -22.56
C CYS A 296 -3.65 14.85 -21.90
N PHE A 297 -3.75 14.90 -20.57
CA PHE A 297 -4.65 15.83 -19.86
C PHE A 297 -4.00 17.17 -19.55
N THR A 298 -2.73 17.33 -19.87
CA THR A 298 -2.04 18.61 -19.74
C THR A 298 -2.25 19.48 -20.97
N ASP A 299 -1.79 20.73 -20.88
CA ASP A 299 -1.76 21.69 -21.99
C ASP A 299 -1.01 21.20 -23.25
N PHE A 300 -0.30 20.06 -23.18
CA PHE A 300 0.31 19.42 -24.36
C PHE A 300 -0.73 18.96 -25.39
N LEU A 301 -1.96 18.66 -24.99
CA LEU A 301 -3.05 18.26 -25.88
C LEU A 301 -4.21 19.26 -25.76
N PRO A 302 -4.27 20.31 -26.60
CA PRO A 302 -5.27 21.36 -26.47
C PRO A 302 -6.67 20.95 -26.96
N ASP A 303 -6.79 19.82 -27.68
CA ASP A 303 -8.07 19.36 -28.21
C ASP A 303 -8.86 18.56 -27.15
N ALA A 304 -9.90 19.20 -26.60
CA ALA A 304 -10.81 18.59 -25.63
C ALA A 304 -11.48 17.31 -26.16
N GLY A 305 -11.78 17.23 -27.46
CA GLY A 305 -12.37 16.03 -28.06
C GLY A 305 -11.42 14.84 -27.95
N MET A 306 -10.14 15.06 -28.25
CA MET A 306 -9.10 14.04 -28.09
C MET A 306 -8.87 13.68 -26.62
N GLN A 307 -8.90 14.65 -25.70
CA GLN A 307 -8.77 14.37 -24.26
C GLN A 307 -9.85 13.39 -23.77
N VAL A 308 -11.12 13.54 -24.20
CA VAL A 308 -12.20 12.60 -23.86
C VAL A 308 -11.91 11.19 -24.38
N VAL A 309 -11.44 11.07 -25.62
CA VAL A 309 -11.07 9.77 -26.21
C VAL A 309 -9.91 9.12 -25.44
N VAL A 310 -8.90 9.91 -25.07
CA VAL A 310 -7.78 9.43 -24.23
C VAL A 310 -8.25 9.05 -22.83
N GLY A 311 -9.25 9.75 -22.27
CA GLY A 311 -9.93 9.38 -21.02
C GLY A 311 -10.53 7.99 -21.07
N TRP A 312 -11.30 7.67 -22.12
CA TRP A 312 -11.81 6.31 -22.29
C TRP A 312 -10.70 5.27 -22.45
N SER A 313 -9.60 5.62 -23.12
CA SER A 313 -8.41 4.75 -23.22
C SER A 313 -7.73 4.52 -21.86
N LEU A 314 -7.62 5.56 -21.03
CA LEU A 314 -7.08 5.46 -19.67
C LEU A 314 -7.96 4.56 -18.80
N VAL A 315 -9.28 4.76 -18.80
CA VAL A 315 -10.23 3.91 -18.08
C VAL A 315 -10.10 2.45 -18.54
N GLY A 316 -10.05 2.21 -19.85
CA GLY A 316 -9.83 0.86 -20.40
C GLY A 316 -8.51 0.23 -19.94
N THR A 317 -7.42 1.02 -19.91
CA THR A 317 -6.11 0.59 -19.41
C THR A 317 -6.15 0.20 -17.93
N VAL A 318 -6.81 1.01 -17.10
CA VAL A 318 -7.01 0.73 -15.67
C VAL A 318 -7.84 -0.54 -15.48
N VAL A 319 -8.98 -0.69 -16.18
CA VAL A 319 -9.80 -1.90 -16.10
C VAL A 319 -9.00 -3.14 -16.51
N MET A 320 -8.19 -3.05 -17.57
CA MET A 320 -7.32 -4.14 -17.99
C MET A 320 -6.28 -4.50 -16.91
N HIS A 321 -5.71 -3.51 -16.25
CA HIS A 321 -4.78 -3.71 -15.13
C HIS A 321 -5.46 -4.42 -13.95
N LEU A 322 -6.67 -3.98 -13.57
CA LEU A 322 -7.48 -4.63 -12.52
C LEU A 322 -7.77 -6.10 -12.86
N LEU A 323 -8.25 -6.37 -14.08
CA LEU A 323 -8.55 -7.72 -14.55
C LEU A 323 -7.31 -8.63 -14.52
N THR A 324 -6.15 -8.09 -14.91
CA THR A 324 -4.87 -8.82 -14.86
C THR A 324 -4.50 -9.21 -13.43
N ASN A 325 -4.68 -8.29 -12.46
CA ASN A 325 -4.44 -8.58 -11.06
C ASN A 325 -5.42 -9.62 -10.47
N ILE A 326 -6.70 -9.52 -10.81
CA ILE A 326 -7.73 -10.50 -10.42
C ILE A 326 -7.38 -11.88 -11.00
N TYR A 327 -6.95 -11.94 -12.26
CA TYR A 327 -6.51 -13.17 -12.90
C TYR A 327 -5.35 -13.84 -12.15
N PHE A 328 -4.30 -13.08 -11.81
CA PHE A 328 -3.16 -13.61 -11.06
C PHE A 328 -3.54 -14.08 -9.66
N LEU A 329 -4.39 -13.33 -8.96
CA LEU A 329 -4.95 -13.73 -7.67
C LEU A 329 -5.69 -15.06 -7.80
N PHE A 330 -6.58 -15.19 -8.77
CA PHE A 330 -7.39 -16.38 -8.97
C PHE A 330 -6.53 -17.61 -9.22
N LEU A 331 -5.49 -17.51 -10.06
CA LEU A 331 -4.53 -18.59 -10.28
C LEU A 331 -3.78 -18.99 -8.99
N ALA A 332 -3.37 -18.02 -8.18
CA ALA A 332 -2.70 -18.28 -6.92
C ALA A 332 -3.62 -19.00 -5.91
N LEU A 333 -4.90 -18.62 -5.88
CA LEU A 333 -5.92 -19.27 -5.06
C LEU A 333 -6.17 -20.72 -5.51
N LEU A 334 -6.37 -20.94 -6.82
CA LEU A 334 -6.55 -22.29 -7.36
C LEU A 334 -5.36 -23.21 -7.05
N LYS A 335 -4.14 -22.70 -7.20
CA LYS A 335 -2.92 -23.46 -6.88
C LYS A 335 -2.85 -23.81 -5.39
N THR A 336 -3.17 -22.86 -4.51
CA THR A 336 -3.18 -23.07 -3.07
C THR A 336 -4.24 -24.09 -2.67
N LEU A 337 -5.45 -23.97 -3.23
CA LEU A 337 -6.55 -24.91 -3.03
C LEU A 337 -6.17 -26.32 -3.49
N TYR A 338 -5.61 -26.45 -4.70
CA TYR A 338 -5.13 -27.73 -5.23
C TYR A 338 -4.11 -28.40 -4.30
N LEU A 339 -3.12 -27.64 -3.82
CA LEU A 339 -2.10 -28.16 -2.91
C LEU A 339 -2.69 -28.54 -1.54
N SER A 340 -3.65 -27.78 -1.03
CA SER A 340 -4.37 -28.10 0.20
C SER A 340 -5.20 -29.38 0.08
N ILE A 341 -5.94 -29.55 -1.02
CA ILE A 341 -6.69 -30.78 -1.31
C ILE A 341 -5.75 -31.98 -1.43
N ARG A 342 -4.62 -31.82 -2.13
CA ARG A 342 -3.61 -32.89 -2.26
C ARG A 342 -2.99 -33.28 -0.90
N LYS A 343 -2.70 -32.29 -0.04
CA LYS A 343 -2.19 -32.54 1.32
C LYS A 343 -3.23 -33.29 2.17
N LEU A 344 -4.49 -32.88 2.11
CA LEU A 344 -5.59 -33.52 2.83
C LEU A 344 -5.77 -34.98 2.36
N LYS A 345 -5.76 -35.21 1.05
CA LYS A 345 -5.80 -36.56 0.46
C LYS A 345 -4.64 -37.44 0.95
N ASN A 346 -3.43 -36.90 0.99
CA ASN A 346 -2.26 -37.63 1.47
C ASN A 346 -2.35 -37.95 2.97
N GLN A 347 -2.84 -37.01 3.79
CA GLN A 347 -3.06 -37.24 5.22
C GLN A 347 -4.14 -38.30 5.46
N TRP A 348 -5.24 -38.23 4.70
CA TRP A 348 -6.33 -39.21 4.73
C TRP A 348 -5.84 -40.61 4.37
N ASN A 349 -5.05 -40.74 3.30
CA ASN A 349 -4.47 -42.03 2.91
C ASN A 349 -3.56 -42.60 4.01
N ARG A 350 -2.73 -41.77 4.66
CA ARG A 350 -1.87 -42.20 5.79
C ARG A 350 -2.67 -42.65 7.00
N PHE A 351 -3.77 -41.96 7.29
CA PHE A 351 -4.68 -42.33 8.37
C PHE A 351 -5.27 -43.73 8.11
N TRP A 352 -5.79 -43.98 6.91
CA TRP A 352 -6.35 -45.28 6.54
C TRP A 352 -5.33 -46.41 6.50
N THR A 353 -4.09 -46.16 6.05
CA THR A 353 -3.04 -47.19 6.10
C THR A 353 -2.69 -47.56 7.53
N ASN A 354 -2.59 -46.59 8.45
CA ASN A 354 -2.31 -46.86 9.85
C ASN A 354 -3.48 -47.59 10.54
N PHE A 355 -4.72 -47.24 10.18
CA PHE A 355 -5.90 -47.89 10.72
C PHE A 355 -5.97 -49.37 10.32
N ARG A 356 -5.63 -49.71 9.06
CA ARG A 356 -5.57 -51.12 8.61
C ARG A 356 -4.49 -51.90 9.34
N LEU A 357 -3.30 -51.31 9.55
CA LEU A 357 -2.20 -51.93 10.29
C LEU A 357 -2.49 -52.16 11.78
N GLN A 358 -3.55 -51.60 12.34
CA GLN A 358 -3.97 -51.85 13.73
C GLN A 358 -5.03 -52.97 13.84
N GLN A 359 -5.62 -53.39 12.73
CA GLN A 359 -6.61 -54.47 12.69
C GLN A 359 -6.00 -55.84 12.37
N ASP A 360 -4.87 -55.84 11.65
CA ASP A 360 -4.02 -57.01 11.43
C ASP A 360 -3.04 -57.20 12.62
#